data_AF-A0A2V1DDM4-F1
#
_entry.id   AF-A0A2V1DDM4-F1
#
_cell.length_a   1.000
_cell.length_b   1.000
_cell.length_c   1.000
_cell.angle_alpha   90.00
_cell.angle_beta   90.00
_cell.angle_gamma   90.00
#
_symmetry.space_group_name_H-M   'P 1'
#
loop_
_entity.id
_entity.type
_entity.pdbx_description
1 polymer ?
#
loop_
_entity_poly.entity_id
_entity_poly.type
_entity_poly.pdbx_seq_one_letter_code
_entity_poly.pdbx_strand_id
1 'polypeptide(L)'
;MADGTTTRAAGVFEELTTWLRSNALVKDGRKTSVEEKLLTFLYICGHGVVLRLVVERCGRSISTISDGFHEVLDALTMAQEYLKKINKSARRRERRTSANKRKKREEEG
;
A
#
# COMPACT_ATOMS: atom_id res chain seq x y z
N MET A 1 -34.40 1.58 -7.74
CA MET A 1 -33.64 2.83 -7.50
C MET A 1 -32.50 2.46 -6.55
N ALA A 2 -31.37 1.96 -7.06
CA ALA A 2 -30.23 1.58 -6.23
C ALA A 2 -29.28 2.77 -6.14
N ASP A 3 -29.00 3.18 -4.90
CA ASP A 3 -28.16 4.30 -4.51
C ASP A 3 -26.69 4.11 -4.97
N GLY A 4 -26.15 5.13 -5.64
CA GLY A 4 -24.84 5.15 -6.29
C GLY A 4 -23.65 5.41 -5.36
N THR A 5 -23.74 5.10 -4.08
CA THR A 5 -22.66 5.34 -3.10
C THR A 5 -21.70 4.16 -2.90
N THR A 6 -22.06 2.93 -3.29
CA THR A 6 -21.24 1.72 -3.03
C THR A 6 -20.04 1.53 -3.97
N THR A 7 -19.96 2.28 -5.08
CA THR A 7 -18.97 2.02 -6.14
C THR A 7 -17.54 2.50 -5.81
N ARG A 8 -17.34 3.45 -4.89
CA ARG A 8 -16.00 3.99 -4.58
C ARG A 8 -15.12 3.02 -3.78
N ALA A 9 -15.69 2.21 -2.91
CA ALA A 9 -14.92 1.27 -2.08
C ALA A 9 -14.44 0.05 -2.88
N ALA A 10 -15.27 -0.46 -3.79
CA ALA A 10 -14.90 -1.54 -4.70
C ALA A 10 -13.72 -1.12 -5.61
N GLY A 11 -13.78 0.10 -6.17
CA GLY A 11 -12.70 0.64 -7.00
C GLY A 11 -11.38 0.77 -6.25
N VAL A 12 -11.38 1.30 -5.02
CA VAL A 12 -10.15 1.49 -4.24
C VAL A 12 -9.52 0.15 -3.84
N PHE A 13 -10.33 -0.85 -3.47
CA PHE A 13 -9.82 -2.17 -3.16
C PHE A 13 -9.17 -2.83 -4.39
N GLU A 14 -9.84 -2.81 -5.53
CA GLU A 14 -9.31 -3.36 -6.79
C GLU A 14 -8.07 -2.61 -7.28
N GLU A 15 -8.03 -1.29 -7.14
CA GLU A 15 -6.85 -0.48 -7.44
C GLU A 15 -5.66 -0.90 -6.59
N LEU A 16 -5.87 -1.11 -5.28
CA LEU A 16 -4.80 -1.51 -4.38
C LEU A 16 -4.33 -2.94 -4.66
N THR A 17 -5.22 -3.90 -4.90
CA THR A 17 -4.82 -5.27 -5.25
C THR A 17 -4.11 -5.32 -6.58
N THR A 18 -4.58 -4.56 -7.57
CA THR A 18 -3.91 -4.39 -8.86
C THR A 18 -2.52 -3.80 -8.68
N TRP A 19 -2.39 -2.74 -7.88
CA TRP A 19 -1.11 -2.11 -7.61
C TRP A 19 -0.13 -3.06 -6.92
N LEU A 20 -0.58 -3.82 -5.90
CA LEU A 20 0.24 -4.81 -5.20
C LEU A 20 0.72 -5.93 -6.15
N ARG A 21 -0.15 -6.39 -7.05
CA ARG A 21 0.16 -7.41 -8.07
C ARG A 21 1.14 -6.87 -9.12
N SER A 22 0.88 -5.69 -9.69
CA SER A 22 1.69 -5.08 -10.76
C SER A 22 3.10 -4.70 -10.32
N ASN A 23 3.30 -4.36 -9.05
CA ASN A 23 4.62 -4.05 -8.51
C ASN A 23 5.35 -5.31 -7.98
N ALA A 24 4.80 -6.50 -8.22
CA ALA A 24 5.32 -7.80 -7.75
C ALA A 24 5.59 -7.86 -6.24
N LEU A 25 4.89 -7.03 -5.46
CA LEU A 25 5.07 -6.93 -4.01
C LEU A 25 4.32 -8.05 -3.27
N VAL A 26 3.18 -8.46 -3.80
CA VAL A 26 2.39 -9.58 -3.30
C VAL A 26 2.01 -10.46 -4.49
N LYS A 27 2.09 -11.77 -4.32
CA LYS A 27 1.79 -12.74 -5.39
C LYS A 27 0.65 -13.65 -4.99
N ASP A 28 -0.09 -14.11 -5.98
CA ASP A 28 -1.02 -15.21 -5.79
C ASP A 28 -0.23 -16.47 -5.38
N GLY A 29 -0.66 -17.10 -4.29
CA GLY A 29 -0.18 -18.40 -3.84
C GLY A 29 -1.06 -19.52 -4.38
N ARG A 30 -0.64 -20.79 -4.23
CA ARG A 30 -1.41 -21.95 -4.73
C ARG A 30 -2.86 -22.01 -4.25
N LYS A 31 -3.14 -21.44 -3.08
CA LYS A 31 -4.45 -21.48 -2.43
C LYS A 31 -4.88 -20.14 -1.87
N THR A 32 -4.15 -19.05 -2.14
CA THR A 32 -4.43 -17.74 -1.53
C THR A 32 -4.17 -16.64 -2.54
N SER A 33 -5.20 -15.88 -2.92
CA SER A 33 -5.04 -14.75 -3.83
C SER A 33 -4.49 -13.51 -3.14
N VAL A 34 -4.01 -12.53 -3.92
CA VAL A 34 -3.63 -11.19 -3.41
C VAL A 34 -4.83 -10.54 -2.69
N GLU A 35 -6.04 -10.69 -3.23
CA GLU A 35 -7.27 -10.17 -2.64
C GLU A 35 -7.55 -10.81 -1.27
N GLU A 36 -7.45 -12.15 -1.14
CA GLU A 36 -7.62 -12.85 0.14
C GLU A 36 -6.58 -12.41 1.18
N LYS A 37 -5.32 -12.23 0.76
CA LYS A 37 -4.24 -11.75 1.63
C LYS A 37 -4.49 -10.32 2.10
N LEU A 38 -4.89 -9.42 1.19
CA LEU A 38 -5.22 -8.04 1.53
C LEU A 38 -6.45 -7.95 2.44
N LEU A 39 -7.50 -8.72 2.17
CA LEU A 39 -8.68 -8.80 3.04
C LEU A 39 -8.32 -9.29 4.43
N THR A 40 -7.47 -10.31 4.53
CA THR A 40 -6.95 -10.83 5.79
C THR A 40 -6.23 -9.74 6.58
N PHE A 41 -5.33 -9.00 5.92
CA PHE A 41 -4.61 -7.88 6.51
C PHE A 41 -5.56 -6.79 7.01
N LEU A 42 -6.49 -6.33 6.17
CA LEU A 42 -7.45 -5.28 6.53
C LEU A 42 -8.38 -5.73 7.65
N TYR A 43 -8.80 -7.00 7.66
CA TYR A 43 -9.65 -7.54 8.70
C TYR A 43 -8.94 -7.58 10.06
N ILE A 44 -7.68 -8.04 10.10
CA ILE A 44 -6.85 -8.04 11.31
C ILE A 44 -6.62 -6.62 11.82
N CYS A 45 -6.14 -5.71 10.95
CA CYS A 45 -5.80 -4.34 11.33
C CYS A 45 -7.04 -3.50 11.67
N GLY A 46 -8.14 -3.66 10.92
CA GLY A 46 -9.35 -2.87 11.07
C GLY A 46 -10.19 -3.26 12.30
N HIS A 47 -10.16 -4.52 12.70
CA HIS A 47 -10.94 -5.01 13.85
C HIS A 47 -10.08 -5.37 15.07
N GLY A 48 -8.75 -5.31 14.99
CA GLY A 48 -7.85 -5.68 16.08
C GLY A 48 -7.98 -7.14 16.52
N VAL A 49 -8.37 -8.02 15.61
CA VAL A 49 -8.67 -9.42 15.92
C VAL A 49 -7.42 -10.29 15.95
N VAL A 50 -7.40 -11.25 16.86
CA VAL A 50 -6.33 -12.25 16.93
C VAL A 50 -6.47 -13.28 15.80
N LEU A 51 -5.33 -13.76 15.29
CA LEU A 51 -5.21 -14.72 14.18
C LEU A 51 -6.14 -15.94 14.29
N ARG A 52 -6.40 -16.42 15.50
CA ARG A 52 -7.27 -17.57 15.76
C ARG A 52 -8.72 -17.35 15.28
N LEU A 53 -9.27 -16.15 15.45
CA LEU A 53 -10.62 -15.81 14.95
C LEU A 53 -10.65 -15.69 13.42
N VAL A 54 -9.52 -15.35 12.82
CA VAL A 54 -9.38 -15.25 11.36
C VAL A 54 -9.35 -16.64 10.73
N VAL A 55 -8.72 -17.62 11.38
CA VAL A 55 -8.75 -19.04 10.95
C VAL A 55 -10.16 -19.55 10.80
N GLU A 56 -11.00 -19.30 11.82
CA GLU A 56 -12.40 -19.75 11.83
C GLU A 56 -13.21 -19.13 10.69
N ARG A 57 -12.88 -17.91 10.27
CA ARG A 57 -13.56 -17.23 9.14
C ARG A 57 -13.02 -17.60 7.77
N CYS A 58 -11.70 -17.71 7.63
CA CYS A 58 -11.04 -17.88 6.33
C CYS A 58 -10.87 -19.36 5.94
N GLY A 59 -11.03 -20.30 6.89
CA GLY A 59 -10.82 -21.72 6.63
C GLY A 59 -9.38 -22.07 6.21
N ARG A 60 -8.42 -21.21 6.56
CA ARG A 60 -6.98 -21.38 6.26
C ARG A 60 -6.22 -21.67 7.54
N SER A 61 -5.04 -22.30 7.40
CA SER A 61 -4.17 -22.51 8.56
C SER A 61 -3.66 -21.17 9.10
N ILE A 62 -3.33 -21.15 10.40
CA ILE A 62 -2.72 -19.97 11.05
C ILE A 62 -1.47 -19.52 10.30
N SER A 63 -0.62 -20.46 9.88
CA SER A 63 0.59 -20.16 9.11
C SER A 63 0.27 -19.44 7.81
N THR A 64 -0.69 -19.95 7.02
CA THR A 64 -1.09 -19.30 5.77
C THR A 64 -1.63 -17.88 5.97
N ILE A 65 -2.42 -17.67 7.03
CA ILE A 65 -2.95 -16.34 7.38
C ILE A 65 -1.82 -15.42 7.79
N SER A 66 -0.89 -15.90 8.63
CA SER A 66 0.28 -15.16 9.08
C SER A 66 1.17 -14.76 7.89
N ASP A 67 1.50 -15.70 7.00
CA ASP A 67 2.34 -15.45 5.83
C ASP A 67 1.70 -14.39 4.92
N GLY A 68 0.40 -14.53 4.64
CA GLY A 68 -0.36 -13.56 3.84
C GLY A 68 -0.42 -12.18 4.48
N PHE A 69 -0.57 -12.11 5.81
CA PHE A 69 -0.55 -10.85 6.55
C PHE A 69 0.81 -10.15 6.43
N HIS A 70 1.91 -10.87 6.64
CA HIS A 70 3.25 -10.29 6.61
C HIS A 70 3.67 -9.89 5.19
N GLU A 71 3.33 -10.67 4.17
CA GLU A 71 3.57 -10.27 2.78
C GLU A 71 2.95 -8.91 2.45
N VAL A 72 1.69 -8.70 2.86
CA VAL A 72 1.00 -7.42 2.62
C VAL A 72 1.60 -6.30 3.46
N LEU A 73 1.95 -6.56 4.73
CA LEU A 73 2.60 -5.57 5.58
C LEU A 73 3.95 -5.11 5.02
N ASP A 74 4.79 -6.06 4.59
CA ASP A 74 6.10 -5.78 3.99
C ASP A 74 5.96 -4.98 2.69
N ALA A 75 5.01 -5.37 1.83
CA ALA A 75 4.70 -4.64 0.60
C ALA A 75 4.33 -3.17 0.89
N LEU A 76 3.44 -2.92 1.85
CA LEU A 76 2.97 -1.58 2.19
C LEU A 76 4.06 -0.73 2.87
N THR A 77 4.89 -1.33 3.71
CA THR A 77 6.02 -0.61 4.34
C THR A 77 7.09 -0.23 3.33
N MET A 78 7.41 -1.12 2.38
CA MET A 78 8.29 -0.80 1.26
C MET A 78 7.74 0.33 0.38
N ALA A 79 6.43 0.30 0.08
CA ALA A 79 5.74 1.35 -0.66
C ALA A 79 5.89 2.70 0.05
N GLN A 80 5.65 2.73 1.36
CA GLN A 80 5.77 3.94 2.18
C GLN A 80 7.20 4.52 2.12
N GLU A 81 8.21 3.66 2.22
CA GLU A 81 9.61 4.09 2.20
C GLU A 81 10.02 4.64 0.83
N TYR A 82 9.54 4.05 -0.25
CA TYR A 82 9.72 4.56 -1.60
C TYR A 82 9.09 5.96 -1.77
N LEU A 83 7.86 6.15 -1.32
CA LEU A 83 7.17 7.44 -1.36
C LEU A 83 7.91 8.53 -0.56
N LYS A 84 8.44 8.19 0.62
CA LYS A 84 9.28 9.11 1.42
C LYS A 84 10.52 9.56 0.65
N LYS A 85 11.20 8.63 -0.05
CA LYS A 85 12.39 8.93 -0.86
C LYS A 85 12.07 9.88 -2.02
N ILE A 86 10.96 9.65 -2.74
CA ILE A 86 10.49 10.53 -3.80
C ILE A 86 10.28 11.94 -3.26
N ASN A 87 9.52 12.09 -2.18
CA ASN A 87 9.20 13.40 -1.60
C ASN A 87 10.46 14.15 -1.12
N LYS A 88 11.42 13.44 -0.53
CA LYS A 88 12.71 14.02 -0.14
C LYS A 88 13.52 14.51 -1.35
N SER A 89 13.48 13.77 -2.46
CA SER A 89 14.18 14.15 -3.69
C SER A 89 13.54 15.38 -4.36
N ALA A 90 12.20 15.47 -4.38
CA ALA A 90 11.46 16.61 -4.91
C ALA A 90 11.79 17.90 -4.16
N ARG A 91 11.71 17.87 -2.81
CA ARG A 91 12.07 19.02 -1.96
C ARG A 91 13.52 19.49 -2.15
N ARG A 92 14.45 18.56 -2.38
CA ARG A 92 15.85 18.89 -2.68
C ARG A 92 16.00 19.61 -4.03
N ARG A 93 15.25 19.19 -5.05
CA ARG A 93 15.26 19.85 -6.37
C ARG A 93 14.71 21.27 -6.29
N GLU A 94 13.59 21.48 -5.61
CA GLU A 94 13.00 22.82 -5.41
C GLU A 94 13.93 23.79 -4.67
N ARG A 95 14.66 23.30 -3.65
CA ARG A 95 15.64 24.12 -2.94
C ARG A 95 16.82 24.50 -3.83
N ARG A 96 17.29 23.59 -4.70
CA ARG A 96 18.38 23.86 -5.65
C ARG A 96 17.97 24.86 -6.73
N THR A 97 16.76 24.73 -7.30
CA THR A 97 16.25 25.69 -8.30
C THR A 97 16.05 27.07 -7.69
N SER A 98 15.53 27.14 -6.46
CA SER A 98 15.36 28.39 -5.72
C SER A 98 16.69 29.08 -5.39
N ALA A 99 17.71 28.31 -5.00
CA ALA A 99 19.05 28.82 -4.74
C ALA A 99 19.73 29.33 -6.03
N ASN A 100 19.58 28.59 -7.14
CA ASN A 100 20.17 28.98 -8.42
C ASN A 100 19.53 30.26 -8.98
N LYS A 101 18.21 30.42 -8.79
CA LYS A 101 17.48 31.63 -9.20
C LYS A 101 17.87 32.86 -8.38
N ARG A 102 18.25 32.70 -7.11
CA ARG A 102 18.76 33.81 -6.27
C ARG A 102 20.14 34.25 -6.71
N LYS A 103 21.08 33.31 -6.88
CA LYS A 103 22.44 33.62 -7.38
C LYS A 103 22.42 34.35 -8.71
N LYS A 104 21.60 33.88 -9.65
CA LYS A 104 21.45 34.54 -10.96
C LYS A 104 20.98 36.00 -10.86
N ARG A 105 20.15 36.34 -9.87
CA ARG A 105 19.68 37.73 -9.65
C ARG A 105 20.72 38.62 -9.00
N GLU A 106 21.67 38.05 -8.25
CA GLU A 106 22.79 38.77 -7.65
C GLU A 106 23.92 39.02 -8.64
N GLU A 107 24.05 38.20 -9.69
CA GLU A 107 25.05 38.37 -10.76
C GLU A 107 24.60 39.31 -11.89
N GLU A 108 23.29 39.56 -12.03
CA GLU A 108 22.70 40.40 -13.09
C GLU A 108 22.38 41.85 -12.65
N GLY A 109 22.68 42.23 -11.40
CA GLY A 109 22.44 43.57 -10.83
C GLY A 109 23.72 44.25 -10.38
#